data_AF-A0A067NPD9-F1
#
_entry.id   AF-A0A067NPD9-F1
#
_cell.length_a   1.000
_cell.length_b   1.000
_cell.length_c   1.000
_cell.angle_alpha   90.00
_cell.angle_beta   90.00
_cell.angle_gamma   90.00
#
_symmetry.space_group_name_H-M   'P 1'
#
loop_
_entity.id
_entity.type
_entity.pdbx_description
1 polymer ?
#
loop_
_entity_poly.entity_id
_entity_poly.type
_entity_poly.pdbx_seq_one_letter_code
_entity_poly.pdbx_strand_id
1 'polypeptide(L)'
;VKGLLNSEKKFGQHLEKANPGFLQQSAASQNPTFMLLGCSDSRVSEGTIFHTQPGIMFAGRNVAAQYYDDDTNGNAVLTYATHHLGVQHIIVMGHYGCGGVAAAITSPMTS
;
A
#
# COMPACT_ATOMS: atom_id res chain seq x y z
N VAL A 1 -0.62 -11.37 18.63
CA VAL A 1 -0.54 -9.90 18.83
C VAL A 1 0.73 -9.46 19.57
N LYS A 2 1.07 -9.96 20.78
CA LYS A 2 2.29 -9.54 21.52
C LYS A 2 3.58 -9.57 20.68
N GLY A 3 3.81 -10.63 19.91
CA GLY A 3 4.96 -10.73 19.02
C GLY A 3 5.01 -9.63 17.95
N LEU A 4 3.87 -9.30 17.34
CA LEU A 4 3.76 -8.24 16.33
C LEU A 4 4.05 -6.86 16.92
N LEU A 5 3.51 -6.56 18.11
CA LEU A 5 3.80 -5.31 18.82
C LEU A 5 5.29 -5.19 19.20
N ASN A 6 5.93 -6.30 19.55
CA ASN A 6 7.37 -6.30 19.82
C ASN A 6 8.18 -6.09 18.54
N SER A 7 7.76 -6.65 17.41
CA SER A 7 8.40 -6.42 16.12
C SER A 7 8.25 -4.97 15.64
N GLU A 8 7.08 -4.37 15.81
CA GLU A 8 6.82 -2.95 15.50
C GLU A 8 7.75 -2.03 16.31
N LYS A 9 7.87 -2.25 17.63
CA LYS A 9 8.81 -1.50 18.47
C LYS A 9 10.26 -1.64 18.01
N LYS A 10 10.69 -2.86 17.67
CA LYS A 10 12.04 -3.12 17.14
C LYS A 10 12.28 -2.42 15.81
N PHE A 11 11.27 -2.38 14.94
CA PHE A 11 11.34 -1.68 13.67
C PHE A 11 11.54 -0.17 13.88
N GLY A 12 10.75 0.46 14.76
CA GLY A 12 10.93 1.87 15.10
C GLY A 12 12.33 2.18 15.66
N GLN A 13 12.83 1.35 16.58
CA GLN A 13 14.18 1.48 17.13
C GLN A 13 15.26 1.32 16.05
N HIS A 14 15.07 0.40 15.10
CA HIS A 14 16.00 0.19 14.01
C HIS A 14 16.06 1.40 13.07
N LEU A 15 14.90 1.95 12.69
CA LEU A 15 14.80 3.16 11.87
C LEU A 15 15.50 4.33 12.54
N GLU A 16 15.22 4.58 13.82
CA GLU A 16 15.81 5.69 14.57
C GLU A 16 17.33 5.53 14.74
N LYS A 17 17.82 4.29 14.92
CA LYS A 17 19.25 4.01 14.98
C LYS A 17 19.94 4.21 13.63
N ALA A 18 19.28 3.82 12.53
CA ALA A 18 19.82 3.92 11.18
C ALA A 18 19.77 5.37 10.65
N ASN A 19 18.73 6.11 11.00
CA ASN A 19 18.52 7.50 10.61
C ASN A 19 17.89 8.28 11.78
N PRO A 20 18.70 8.85 12.69
CA PRO A 20 18.21 9.61 13.84
C PRO A 20 17.32 10.78 13.42
N GLY A 21 16.16 10.92 14.06
CA GLY A 21 15.14 11.92 13.75
C GLY A 21 14.19 11.52 12.62
N PHE A 22 14.38 10.38 11.96
CA PHE A 22 13.54 9.94 10.84
C PHE A 22 12.08 9.83 11.23
N LEU A 23 11.77 9.23 12.39
CA LEU A 23 10.39 9.06 12.82
C LEU A 23 9.71 10.41 13.10
N GLN A 24 10.44 11.35 13.71
CA GLN A 24 9.93 12.68 13.99
C GLN A 24 9.68 13.49 12.71
N GLN A 25 10.58 13.40 11.73
CA GLN A 25 10.42 14.03 10.41
C GLN A 25 9.24 13.41 9.64
N SER A 26 9.16 12.08 9.62
CA SER A 26 8.09 11.35 8.93
C SER A 26 6.71 11.59 9.56
N ALA A 27 6.65 11.85 10.87
CA ALA A 27 5.41 12.20 11.56
C ALA A 27 4.92 13.62 11.24
N ALA A 28 5.81 14.53 10.86
CA ALA A 28 5.46 15.92 10.56
C ALA A 28 4.79 16.06 9.19
N SER A 29 5.25 15.31 8.18
CA SER A 29 4.65 15.29 6.84
C SER A 29 5.08 14.07 6.04
N GLN A 30 4.25 13.69 5.07
CA GLN A 30 4.59 12.73 4.03
C GLN A 30 4.61 13.43 2.67
N ASN A 31 5.50 13.00 1.77
CA ASN A 31 5.55 13.50 0.40
C ASN A 31 5.86 12.37 -0.59
N PRO A 32 4.93 11.41 -0.76
CA PRO A 32 5.15 10.25 -1.61
C PRO A 32 5.16 10.66 -3.09
N THR A 33 6.09 10.11 -3.86
CA THR A 33 6.18 10.34 -5.30
C THR A 33 5.23 9.41 -6.08
N PHE A 34 4.91 8.25 -5.51
CA PHE A 34 4.12 7.20 -6.15
C PHE A 34 2.86 6.88 -5.33
N MET A 35 1.75 6.66 -6.03
CA MET A 35 0.62 5.90 -5.53
C MET A 35 0.66 4.48 -6.08
N LEU A 36 0.44 3.48 -5.23
CA LEU A 36 0.25 2.08 -5.64
C LEU A 36 -1.18 1.65 -5.35
N LEU A 37 -1.91 1.17 -6.36
CA LEU A 37 -3.11 0.37 -6.19
C LEU A 37 -2.74 -1.11 -6.34
N GLY A 38 -2.80 -1.88 -5.25
CA GLY A 38 -2.32 -3.26 -5.20
C GLY A 38 -3.35 -4.26 -4.66
N CYS A 39 -3.08 -5.55 -4.86
CA CYS A 39 -3.90 -6.62 -4.30
C CYS A 39 -3.68 -6.74 -2.79
N SER A 40 -4.70 -7.07 -2.00
CA SER A 40 -4.61 -7.38 -0.55
C SER A 40 -3.89 -8.70 -0.21
N ASP A 41 -3.38 -9.42 -1.20
CA ASP A 41 -2.59 -10.66 -1.00
C ASP A 41 -1.41 -10.41 -0.05
N SER A 42 -1.27 -11.23 0.99
CA SER A 42 -0.28 -11.02 2.05
C SER A 42 1.17 -11.16 1.60
N ARG A 43 1.42 -11.72 0.41
CA ARG A 43 2.75 -11.79 -0.21
C ARG A 43 3.15 -10.49 -0.90
N VAL A 44 2.19 -9.59 -1.11
CA VAL A 44 2.39 -8.30 -1.75
C VAL A 44 2.50 -7.22 -0.68
N SER A 45 3.71 -6.71 -0.48
CA SER A 45 4.02 -5.58 0.41
C SER A 45 4.90 -4.62 -0.37
N GLU A 46 4.42 -3.41 -0.60
CA GLU A 46 5.06 -2.42 -1.47
C GLU A 46 6.47 -2.05 -1.00
N GLY A 47 6.64 -1.77 0.29
CA GLY A 47 7.95 -1.46 0.87
C GLY A 47 8.94 -2.61 0.75
N THR A 48 8.45 -3.85 0.79
CA THR A 48 9.28 -5.05 0.66
C THR A 48 9.65 -5.34 -0.80
N ILE A 49 8.69 -5.30 -1.71
CA ILE A 49 8.90 -5.62 -3.13
C ILE A 49 9.84 -4.59 -3.77
N PHE A 50 9.59 -3.32 -3.51
CA PHE A 50 10.36 -2.23 -4.13
C PHE A 50 11.56 -1.77 -3.30
N HIS A 51 11.78 -2.36 -2.13
CA HIS A 51 12.84 -1.96 -1.21
C HIS A 51 12.81 -0.46 -0.88
N THR A 52 11.61 0.11 -0.73
CA THR A 52 11.44 1.54 -0.46
C THR A 52 11.35 1.83 1.02
N GLN A 53 11.85 3.00 1.42
CA GLN A 53 11.66 3.51 2.78
C GLN A 53 10.20 3.95 3.00
N PRO A 54 9.73 3.98 4.25
CA PRO A 54 8.43 4.56 4.59
C PRO A 54 8.29 5.99 4.04
N GLY A 55 7.10 6.32 3.53
CA GLY A 55 6.81 7.66 2.99
C GLY A 55 7.09 7.86 1.50
N ILE A 56 7.77 6.92 0.82
CA ILE A 56 8.00 7.00 -0.63
C ILE A 56 6.77 6.62 -1.45
N MET A 57 5.98 5.66 -0.95
CA MET A 57 4.79 5.14 -1.62
C MET A 57 3.53 5.37 -0.77
N PHE A 58 2.47 5.82 -1.41
CA PHE A 58 1.12 5.88 -0.86
C PHE A 58 0.30 4.71 -1.42
N ALA A 59 -0.17 3.80 -0.58
CA ALA A 59 -0.77 2.55 -1.04
C ALA A 59 -2.28 2.47 -0.76
N GLY A 60 -3.05 2.14 -1.80
CA GLY A 60 -4.41 1.62 -1.69
C GLY A 60 -4.42 0.13 -2.03
N ARG A 61 -5.13 -0.68 -1.23
CA ARG A 61 -5.17 -2.13 -1.46
C ARG A 61 -6.58 -2.70 -1.30
N ASN A 62 -6.98 -3.54 -2.25
CA ASN A 62 -8.21 -4.33 -2.18
C ASN A 62 -7.98 -5.70 -2.86
N VAL A 63 -8.98 -6.58 -2.80
CA VAL A 63 -8.87 -7.90 -3.46
C VAL A 63 -8.74 -7.70 -4.97
N ALA A 64 -7.69 -8.28 -5.56
CA ALA A 64 -7.39 -8.21 -7.00
C ALA A 64 -7.05 -6.82 -7.56
N ALA A 65 -6.65 -5.84 -6.73
CA ALA A 65 -6.16 -4.53 -7.17
C ALA A 65 -7.13 -3.76 -8.08
N GLN A 66 -8.43 -3.85 -7.77
CA GLN A 66 -9.49 -3.30 -8.59
C GLN A 66 -9.66 -1.80 -8.38
N TYR A 67 -10.12 -1.12 -9.42
CA TYR A 67 -10.65 0.24 -9.34
C TYR A 67 -11.99 0.27 -10.05
N TYR A 68 -12.96 0.89 -9.39
CA TYR A 68 -14.27 1.17 -9.96
C TYR A 68 -14.55 2.66 -9.79
N ASP A 69 -15.14 3.28 -10.80
CA ASP A 69 -15.46 4.71 -10.79
C ASP A 69 -16.58 5.06 -9.80
N ASP A 70 -17.43 4.09 -9.44
CA ASP A 70 -18.44 4.17 -8.39
C ASP A 70 -17.94 3.76 -6.98
N ASP A 71 -16.70 3.29 -6.84
CA ASP A 71 -16.11 2.95 -5.54
C ASP A 71 -15.61 4.21 -4.81
N THR A 72 -16.42 4.65 -3.84
CA THR A 72 -16.07 5.77 -2.97
C THR A 72 -14.74 5.59 -2.22
N ASN A 73 -14.33 4.36 -1.89
CA ASN A 73 -13.06 4.10 -1.22
C ASN A 73 -11.88 4.34 -2.17
N GLY A 74 -11.88 3.69 -3.34
CA GLY A 74 -10.87 3.89 -4.38
C GLY A 74 -10.76 5.36 -4.79
N ASN A 75 -11.89 6.03 -4.98
CA ASN A 75 -11.94 7.46 -5.32
C ASN A 75 -11.36 8.33 -4.21
N ALA A 76 -11.64 8.06 -2.93
CA ALA A 76 -11.08 8.82 -1.82
C ALA A 76 -9.54 8.70 -1.75
N VAL A 77 -9.01 7.47 -1.91
CA VAL A 77 -7.56 7.22 -1.93
C VAL A 77 -6.91 7.92 -3.13
N LEU A 78 -7.48 7.76 -4.33
CA LEU A 78 -6.98 8.38 -5.56
C LEU A 78 -6.98 9.91 -5.45
N THR A 79 -8.09 10.50 -5.02
CA THR A 79 -8.24 11.95 -4.89
C THR A 79 -7.25 12.51 -3.87
N TYR A 80 -7.06 11.85 -2.73
CA TYR A 80 -6.09 12.29 -1.74
C TYR A 80 -4.66 12.21 -2.28
N ALA A 81 -4.31 11.10 -2.97
CA ALA A 81 -2.99 10.93 -3.56
C ALA A 81 -2.68 12.04 -4.58
N THR A 82 -3.61 12.33 -5.50
CA THR A 82 -3.37 13.29 -6.58
C THR A 82 -3.53 14.74 -6.15
N HIS A 83 -4.61 15.09 -5.44
CA HIS A 83 -4.93 16.48 -5.13
C HIS A 83 -4.32 16.98 -3.82
N HIS A 84 -4.11 16.11 -2.83
CA HIS A 84 -3.56 16.51 -1.54
C HIS A 84 -2.06 16.21 -1.42
N LEU A 85 -1.63 15.01 -1.82
CA LEU A 85 -0.22 14.61 -1.74
C LEU A 85 0.58 14.97 -3.00
N GLY A 86 -0.07 15.22 -4.13
CA GLY A 86 0.61 15.60 -5.36
C GLY A 86 1.48 14.48 -5.94
N VAL A 87 1.08 13.21 -5.79
CA VAL A 87 1.83 12.08 -6.36
C VAL A 87 2.02 12.27 -7.87
N GLN A 88 3.20 11.91 -8.37
CA GLN A 88 3.55 12.11 -9.79
C GLN A 88 3.21 10.89 -10.64
N HIS A 89 3.07 9.72 -10.01
CA HIS A 89 2.88 8.45 -10.69
C HIS A 89 1.87 7.59 -9.95
N ILE A 90 0.99 6.93 -10.70
CA ILE A 90 0.05 5.92 -10.19
C ILE A 90 0.42 4.57 -10.81
N ILE A 91 0.59 3.55 -9.98
CA ILE A 91 0.94 2.19 -10.37
C ILE A 91 -0.23 1.27 -10.01
N VAL A 92 -0.79 0.57 -10.99
CA VAL A 92 -1.73 -0.53 -10.76
C VAL A 92 -0.94 -1.84 -10.82
N MET A 93 -0.90 -2.56 -9.70
CA MET A 93 -0.09 -3.77 -9.55
C MET A 93 -0.95 -5.00 -9.27
N GLY A 94 -1.13 -5.83 -10.31
CA GLY A 94 -1.55 -7.22 -10.16
C GLY A 94 -0.40 -8.13 -9.71
N HIS A 95 -0.69 -9.40 -9.45
CA HIS A 95 0.33 -10.40 -9.15
C HIS A 95 -0.09 -11.79 -9.64
N TYR A 96 0.90 -12.65 -9.91
CA TYR A 96 0.66 -14.04 -10.28
C TYR A 96 0.04 -14.84 -9.13
N GLY A 97 -0.82 -15.79 -9.48
CA GLY A 97 -1.51 -16.65 -8.51
C GLY A 97 -2.43 -15.86 -7.57
N CYS A 98 -3.07 -14.79 -8.08
CA CYS A 98 -4.04 -14.01 -7.32
C CYS A 98 -5.30 -14.83 -7.02
N GLY A 99 -5.60 -15.03 -5.74
CA GLY A 99 -6.78 -15.76 -5.31
C GLY A 99 -8.10 -15.12 -5.74
N GLY A 100 -8.18 -13.78 -5.73
CA GLY A 100 -9.36 -13.05 -6.20
C GLY A 100 -9.63 -13.23 -7.69
N VAL A 101 -8.58 -13.17 -8.52
CA VAL A 101 -8.68 -13.41 -9.96
C VAL A 101 -9.02 -14.88 -10.24
N ALA A 102 -8.35 -15.82 -9.56
CA ALA A 102 -8.65 -17.25 -9.71
C ALA A 102 -10.12 -17.55 -9.37
N ALA A 103 -10.62 -17.03 -8.26
CA ALA A 103 -12.01 -17.18 -7.86
C ALA A 103 -12.98 -16.63 -8.91
N ALA A 104 -12.69 -15.46 -9.49
CA ALA A 104 -13.51 -14.86 -10.54
C ALA A 104 -13.56 -15.71 -11.82
N ILE A 105 -12.46 -16.36 -12.19
CA ILE A 105 -12.39 -17.21 -13.40
C ILE A 105 -13.06 -18.57 -13.19
N THR A 106 -12.99 -19.13 -11.97
CA THR A 106 -13.53 -20.46 -11.67
C THR A 106 -14.97 -20.46 -11.19
N SER A 107 -15.50 -19.30 -10.78
CA SER A 107 -16.90 -19.20 -10.35
C SER A 107 -17.83 -19.34 -11.57
N PRO A 108 -18.81 -20.25 -11.55
CA PRO A 108 -19.82 -20.27 -12.60
C PRO A 108 -20.56 -18.91 -12.60
N MET A 109 -20.74 -18.31 -13.77
CA MET A 109 -21.56 -17.10 -13.91
C MET A 109 -23.00 -17.45 -13.54
N THR A 110 -23.40 -17.18 -12.30
CA THR A 110 -24.80 -17.11 -11.92
C THR A 110 -25.19 -15.64 -11.97
N SER A 111 -25.96 -15.30 -13.01
CA SER A 111 -26.65 -14.02 -13.17
C SER A 111 -27.65 -13.76 -12.04
#